data_AF-A0A957DUX1-F1
#
_entry.id   AF-A0A957DUX1-F1
#
_cell.length_a   1.000
_cell.length_b   1.000
_cell.length_c   1.000
_cell.angle_alpha   90.00
_cell.angle_beta   90.00
_cell.angle_gamma   90.00
#
_symmetry.space_group_name_H-M   'P 1'
#
loop_
_entity.id
_entity.type
_entity.pdbx_description
1 polymer ?
#
loop_
_entity_poly.entity_id
_entity_poly.type
_entity_poly.pdbx_seq_one_letter_code
_entity_poly.pdbx_strand_id
1 'polypeptide(L)'
;MTFVQTWQNKTGYDVMQFTTWLGIGRNKYYSWVKRQGQENQAKGVPARYHWLTETEKGAIINYYAAHRQTGYRRLAYMMLDENVAAVSPSSVYRVLQTAG
;
A
#
# COMPACT_ATOMS: atom_id res chain seq x y z
N MET A 1 -28.60 -12.90 -2.80
CA MET A 1 -29.16 -12.40 -4.07
C MET A 1 -28.73 -10.96 -4.25
N THR A 2 -28.28 -10.58 -5.45
CA THR A 2 -27.92 -9.19 -5.78
C THR A 2 -29.15 -8.38 -6.16
N PHE A 3 -29.08 -7.05 -6.08
CA PHE A 3 -30.14 -6.15 -6.56
C PHE A 3 -30.59 -6.51 -8.00
N VAL A 4 -29.63 -6.70 -8.90
CA VAL A 4 -29.90 -7.02 -10.31
C VAL A 4 -30.62 -8.37 -10.46
N GLN A 5 -30.23 -9.40 -9.70
CA GLN A 5 -30.90 -10.71 -9.71
C GLN A 5 -32.35 -10.62 -9.19
N THR A 6 -32.59 -9.81 -8.17
CA THR A 6 -33.94 -9.61 -7.62
C THR A 6 -34.86 -8.97 -8.65
N TRP A 7 -34.39 -7.96 -9.38
CA TRP A 7 -35.20 -7.27 -10.38
C TRP A 7 -35.34 -8.05 -11.68
N GLN A 8 -34.33 -8.82 -12.09
CA GLN A 8 -34.45 -9.78 -13.19
C GLN A 8 -35.62 -10.76 -12.94
N ASN A 9 -35.68 -11.36 -11.75
CA ASN A 9 -36.76 -12.30 -11.40
C ASN A 9 -38.16 -11.64 -11.38
N LYS A 10 -38.24 -10.36 -11.05
CA LYS A 10 -39.52 -9.63 -10.96
C LYS A 10 -40.01 -9.08 -12.30
N THR A 11 -39.10 -8.76 -13.22
CA THR A 11 -39.42 -8.00 -14.45
C THR A 11 -39.18 -8.80 -15.73
N GLY A 12 -38.40 -9.88 -15.67
CA GLY A 12 -38.00 -10.67 -16.83
C GLY A 12 -36.92 -10.01 -17.70
N TYR A 13 -36.49 -8.79 -17.39
CA TYR A 13 -35.41 -8.12 -18.12
C TYR A 13 -34.06 -8.78 -17.88
N ASP A 14 -33.22 -8.77 -18.91
CA ASP A 14 -31.90 -9.40 -18.83
C ASP A 14 -30.93 -8.61 -17.94
N VAL A 15 -29.98 -9.31 -17.34
CA VAL A 15 -28.90 -8.74 -16.52
C VAL A 15 -28.11 -7.69 -17.30
N MET A 16 -27.92 -7.88 -18.62
CA MET A 16 -27.20 -6.90 -19.45
C MET A 16 -27.95 -5.58 -19.59
N GLN A 17 -29.28 -5.62 -19.63
CA GLN A 17 -30.10 -4.40 -19.69
C GLN A 17 -29.97 -3.60 -18.39
N PHE A 18 -30.06 -4.27 -17.25
CA PHE A 18 -29.86 -3.64 -15.94
C PHE A 18 -28.46 -3.06 -15.76
N THR A 19 -27.42 -3.83 -16.10
CA THR A 19 -26.03 -3.36 -15.97
C THR A 19 -25.73 -2.18 -16.89
N THR A 20 -26.36 -2.14 -18.08
CA THR A 20 -26.30 -0.98 -18.98
C THR A 20 -26.98 0.25 -18.38
N TRP A 21 -28.21 0.12 -17.85
CA TRP A 21 -28.91 1.24 -17.18
C TRP A 21 -28.17 1.76 -15.95
N LEU A 22 -27.49 0.87 -15.23
CA LEU A 22 -26.68 1.23 -14.06
C LEU A 22 -25.28 1.76 -14.43
N GLY A 23 -24.90 1.77 -15.71
CA GLY A 23 -23.57 2.19 -16.15
C GLY A 23 -22.43 1.28 -15.66
N ILE A 24 -22.71 0.02 -15.37
CA ILE A 24 -21.73 -0.96 -14.86
C ILE A 24 -21.32 -1.89 -16.00
N GLY A 25 -20.01 -1.95 -16.29
CA GLY A 25 -19.49 -2.90 -17.27
C GLY A 25 -19.71 -4.36 -16.85
N ARG A 26 -20.07 -5.22 -17.83
CA ARG A 26 -20.34 -6.66 -17.64
C ARG A 26 -19.30 -7.37 -16.76
N ASN A 27 -18.02 -7.20 -17.08
CA ASN A 27 -16.93 -7.86 -16.35
C ASN A 27 -16.88 -7.43 -14.87
N LYS A 28 -17.18 -6.17 -14.59
CA LYS A 28 -17.21 -5.62 -13.23
C LYS A 28 -18.38 -6.21 -12.44
N TYR A 29 -19.56 -6.29 -13.07
CA TYR A 29 -20.73 -6.93 -12.46
C TYR A 29 -20.45 -8.37 -12.05
N TYR A 30 -20.00 -9.23 -12.98
CA TYR A 30 -19.72 -10.64 -12.65
C TYR A 30 -18.56 -10.80 -11.66
N SER A 31 -17.55 -9.92 -11.70
CA SER A 31 -16.50 -9.87 -10.69
C SER A 31 -17.07 -9.60 -9.28
N TRP A 32 -18.00 -8.66 -9.16
CA TRP A 32 -18.68 -8.35 -7.90
C TRP A 32 -19.61 -9.46 -7.44
N VAL A 33 -20.36 -10.09 -8.35
CA VAL A 33 -21.20 -11.26 -8.02
C VAL A 33 -20.33 -12.39 -7.48
N LYS A 34 -19.18 -12.69 -8.12
CA LYS A 34 -18.25 -13.72 -7.66
C LYS A 34 -17.66 -13.42 -6.28
N ARG A 35 -17.48 -12.15 -5.94
CA ARG A 35 -16.92 -11.70 -4.65
C ARG A 35 -17.98 -11.43 -3.58
N GLN A 36 -19.28 -11.56 -3.87
CA GLN A 36 -20.30 -11.36 -2.84
C GLN A 36 -20.08 -12.33 -1.67
N GLY A 37 -20.14 -11.79 -0.46
CA GLY A 37 -19.91 -12.57 0.77
C GLY A 37 -18.45 -12.84 1.10
N GLN A 38 -17.50 -12.43 0.25
CA GLN A 38 -16.08 -12.48 0.58
C GLN A 38 -15.67 -11.22 1.34
N GLU A 39 -14.92 -11.39 2.42
CA GLU A 39 -14.28 -10.27 3.08
C GLU A 39 -13.33 -9.55 2.13
N ASN A 40 -13.27 -8.23 2.26
CA ASN A 40 -12.23 -7.47 1.60
C ASN A 40 -10.91 -7.78 2.28
N GLN A 41 -10.11 -8.65 1.66
CA GLN A 41 -8.72 -8.77 2.04
C GLN A 41 -8.08 -7.40 1.83
N ALA A 42 -7.67 -6.77 2.93
CA ALA A 42 -6.74 -5.66 2.86
C ALA A 42 -5.56 -6.20 2.06
N LYS A 43 -5.31 -5.63 0.88
CA LYS A 43 -4.14 -5.97 0.10
C LYS A 43 -2.94 -5.55 0.94
N GLY A 44 -2.41 -6.47 1.74
CA GLY A 44 -1.13 -6.29 2.39
C GLY A 44 -0.13 -5.95 1.30
N VAL A 45 0.52 -4.80 1.40
CA VAL A 45 1.55 -4.43 0.44
C VAL A 45 2.64 -5.50 0.56
N PRO A 46 2.95 -6.26 -0.50
CA PRO A 46 4.00 -7.26 -0.42
C PRO A 46 5.29 -6.56 0.01
N ALA A 47 5.95 -7.09 1.05
CA ALA A 47 7.25 -6.59 1.46
C ALA A 47 8.19 -6.66 0.25
N ARG A 48 8.67 -5.51 -0.20
CA ARG A 48 9.60 -5.45 -1.32
C ARG A 48 11.02 -5.57 -0.77
N TYR A 49 11.89 -6.27 -1.49
CA TYR A 49 13.28 -6.52 -1.09
C TYR A 49 14.06 -5.25 -0.69
N HIS A 50 13.71 -4.08 -1.26
CA HIS A 50 14.36 -2.80 -0.98
C HIS A 50 13.81 -2.06 0.25
N TRP A 51 12.94 -2.67 1.05
CA TRP A 51 12.42 -2.06 2.26
C TRP A 51 13.44 -2.15 3.38
N LEU A 52 13.54 -1.05 4.14
CA LEU A 52 14.39 -1.02 5.32
C LEU A 52 13.86 -1.97 6.37
N THR A 53 14.74 -2.87 6.79
CA THR A 53 14.55 -3.71 7.96
C THR A 53 14.47 -2.85 9.21
N GLU A 54 13.86 -3.39 10.27
CA GLU A 54 13.78 -2.67 11.54
C GLU A 54 15.17 -2.40 12.14
N THR A 55 16.12 -3.32 11.89
CA THR A 55 17.52 -3.16 12.26
C THR A 55 18.16 -1.97 11.56
N GLU A 56 17.97 -1.81 10.24
CA GLU A 56 18.50 -0.65 9.50
C GLU A 56 17.88 0.66 9.98
N LYS A 57 16.57 0.68 10.27
CA LYS A 57 15.93 1.87 10.85
C LYS A 57 16.51 2.22 12.22
N GLY A 58 16.72 1.22 13.08
CA GLY A 58 17.38 1.38 14.38
C GLY A 58 18.80 1.92 14.25
N ALA A 59 19.58 1.42 13.29
CA ALA A 59 20.92 1.91 13.01
C ALA A 59 20.90 3.40 12.61
N ILE A 60 19.97 3.80 11.73
CA ILE A 60 19.80 5.22 11.32
C ILE A 60 19.48 6.11 12.52
N ILE A 61 18.54 5.70 13.38
CA ILE A 61 18.12 6.49 14.56
C ILE A 61 19.27 6.62 15.55
N ASN A 62 19.98 5.53 15.84
CA ASN A 62 21.12 5.53 16.75
C ASN A 62 22.26 6.39 16.22
N TYR A 63 22.55 6.28 14.92
CA TYR A 63 23.59 7.07 14.27
C TYR A 63 23.25 8.56 14.26
N TYR A 64 21.98 8.92 14.04
CA TYR A 64 21.51 10.29 14.19
C TYR A 64 21.64 10.81 15.61
N ALA A 65 21.35 10.00 16.62
CA ALA A 65 21.46 10.41 18.02
C ALA A 65 22.89 10.81 18.40
N ALA A 66 23.91 10.16 17.81
CA ALA A 66 25.32 10.52 17.97
C ALA A 66 25.75 11.75 17.14
N HIS A 67 25.00 12.13 16.12
CA HIS A 67 25.36 13.13 15.12
C HIS A 67 24.25 14.18 14.86
N ARG A 68 23.50 14.59 15.89
CA ARG A 68 22.29 15.44 15.79
C ARG A 68 22.49 16.77 15.07
N GLN A 69 23.70 17.30 15.07
CA GLN A 69 24.09 18.53 14.38
C GLN A 69 24.16 18.37 12.85
N THR A 70 24.13 17.13 12.35
CA THR A 70 24.27 16.81 10.94
C THR A 70 22.91 16.63 10.28
N GLY A 71 22.69 17.30 9.15
CA GLY A 71 21.46 17.10 8.37
C GLY A 71 21.36 15.69 7.78
N TYR A 72 20.14 15.17 7.64
CA TYR A 72 19.85 13.79 7.18
C TYR A 72 20.56 13.39 5.87
N ARG A 73 20.79 14.35 4.95
CA ARG A 73 21.46 14.07 3.68
C ARG A 73 22.93 13.74 3.85
N ARG A 74 23.62 14.46 4.74
CA ARG A 74 25.03 14.20 5.04
C ARG A 74 25.17 12.91 5.86
N LEU A 75 24.24 12.66 6.78
CA LEU A 75 24.17 11.39 7.52
C LEU A 75 24.09 10.17 6.62
N ALA A 76 23.30 10.22 5.54
CA ALA A 76 23.19 9.11 4.61
C ALA A 76 24.54 8.71 3.98
N TYR A 77 25.38 9.69 3.64
CA TYR A 77 26.72 9.42 3.10
C TYR A 77 27.71 9.01 4.20
N MET A 78 27.64 9.61 5.39
CA MET A 78 28.49 9.19 6.50
C MET A 78 28.20 7.74 6.92
N MET A 79 26.92 7.33 6.98
CA MET A 79 26.56 5.94 7.25
C MET A 79 27.03 4.98 6.15
N LEU A 80 27.12 5.44 4.91
CA LEU A 80 27.67 4.65 3.81
C LEU A 80 29.19 4.47 3.97
N ASP A 81 29.90 5.57 4.24
CA ASP A 81 31.36 5.60 4.38
C ASP A 81 31.83 4.81 5.63
N GLU A 82 31.07 4.88 6.72
CA GLU A 82 31.36 4.21 7.99
C GLU A 82 30.74 2.80 8.09
N ASN A 83 30.18 2.28 6.99
CA ASN A 83 29.59 0.94 6.89
C ASN A 83 28.49 0.66 7.94
N VAL A 84 27.65 1.66 8.21
CA VAL A 84 26.51 1.58 9.14
C VAL A 84 25.23 1.17 8.40
N ALA A 85 24.88 1.89 7.33
CA ALA A 85 23.69 1.64 6.53
C ALA A 85 23.80 2.28 5.13
N ALA A 86 23.54 1.51 4.08
CA ALA A 86 23.58 1.99 2.69
C ALA A 86 22.18 2.39 2.21
N VAL A 87 21.78 3.65 2.47
CA VAL A 87 20.40 4.11 2.27
C VAL A 87 20.33 5.48 1.60
N SER A 88 19.25 5.75 0.85
CA SER A 88 19.08 7.06 0.22
C SER A 88 18.83 8.17 1.28
N PRO A 89 19.27 9.41 1.05
CA PRO A 89 18.94 10.56 1.90
C PRO A 89 17.44 10.69 2.21
N SER A 90 16.59 10.44 1.21
CA SER A 90 15.13 10.45 1.34
C SER A 90 14.60 9.38 2.29
N SER A 91 15.22 8.19 2.31
CA SER A 91 14.84 7.12 3.23
C SER A 91 15.23 7.47 4.67
N VAL A 92 16.44 8.02 4.88
CA VAL A 92 16.89 8.52 6.19
C VAL A 92 15.92 9.56 6.72
N TYR A 93 15.56 10.55 5.91
CA TYR A 93 14.58 11.58 6.29
C TYR A 93 13.26 10.97 6.75
N ARG A 94 12.69 10.01 6.01
CA ARG A 94 11.42 9.36 6.37
C ARG A 94 11.51 8.59 7.67
N VAL A 95 12.62 7.90 7.91
CA VAL A 95 12.85 7.16 9.17
C VAL A 95 12.91 8.13 10.35
N LEU A 96 13.71 9.20 10.24
CA LEU A 96 13.83 10.21 11.29
C LEU A 96 12.49 10.94 11.53
N GLN A 97 11.79 11.35 10.47
CA GLN A 97 10.47 11.98 10.58
C GLN A 97 9.44 11.10 11.30
N THR A 98 9.53 9.77 11.15
CA THR A 98 8.66 8.82 11.84
C THR A 98 9.07 8.63 13.31
N ALA A 99 10.35 8.79 13.62
CA ALA A 99 10.92 8.58 14.96
C ALA A 99 10.73 9.78 15.91
N GLY A 100 10.52 11.00 15.38
CA GLY A 100 10.34 12.24 16.15
C GLY A 100 11.58 13.12 16.19
#